data_AF-A0A6V7VUD8-F1
#
_entry.id   AF-A0A6V7VUD8-F1
#
_cell.length_a   1.000
_cell.length_b   1.000
_cell.length_c   1.000
_cell.angle_alpha   90.00
_cell.angle_beta   90.00
_cell.angle_gamma   90.00
#
_symmetry.space_group_name_H-M   'P 1'
#
loop_
_entity.id
_entity.type
_entity.pdbx_description
1 polymer ?
#
loop_
_entity_poly.entity_id
_entity_poly.type
_entity_poly.pdbx_seq_one_letter_code
_entity_poly.pdbx_strand_id
1 'polypeptide(L)'
;MKLQNLSKTGVQVRMNEFFSALQLMHKQSRIGFVNDINIFKERVTQVVICWRNLKKYAKAGQMFPKLHLLAAHAVDFARRNGWWSLVNEQGLESLHGVFNRLAPRYENVGDEVLSAEKVFRHQWMLNCLHDRGKENTQENCQIRQRRLSF
;
A
#
# COMPACT_ATOMS: atom_id res chain seq x y z
N MET A 1 -28.27 -2.47 36.10
CA MET A 1 -27.05 -3.01 35.44
C MET A 1 -27.04 -2.70 33.92
N LYS A 2 -27.02 -1.41 33.49
CA LYS A 2 -27.07 -1.04 32.05
C LYS A 2 -26.06 0.04 31.60
N LEU A 3 -25.33 0.68 32.51
CA LEU A 3 -24.48 1.85 32.16
C LEU A 3 -23.11 1.48 31.55
N GLN A 4 -22.59 0.27 31.80
CA GLN A 4 -21.28 -0.13 31.26
C GLN A 4 -21.33 -0.53 29.77
N ASN A 5 -22.48 -0.98 29.26
CA ASN A 5 -22.60 -1.44 27.87
C ASN A 5 -22.70 -0.30 26.85
N LEU A 6 -23.26 0.86 27.23
CA LEU A 6 -23.33 2.06 26.39
C LEU A 6 -21.94 2.69 26.13
N SER A 7 -21.01 2.56 27.08
CA SER A 7 -19.64 3.06 26.92
C SER A 7 -18.83 2.21 25.94
N LYS A 8 -19.02 0.87 25.95
CA LYS A 8 -18.38 -0.08 25.05
C LYS A 8 -18.84 0.09 23.61
N THR A 9 -20.14 0.30 23.39
CA THR A 9 -20.69 0.58 22.05
C THR A 9 -20.19 1.91 21.50
N GLY A 10 -20.12 2.96 22.31
CA GLY A 10 -19.60 4.27 21.86
C GLY A 10 -18.12 4.27 21.49
N VAL A 11 -17.28 3.52 22.19
CA VAL A 11 -15.87 3.33 21.82
C VAL A 11 -15.72 2.49 20.55
N GLN A 12 -16.52 1.42 20.42
CA GLN A 12 -16.51 0.56 19.23
C GLN A 12 -16.89 1.33 17.96
N VAL A 13 -17.92 2.18 18.02
CA VAL A 13 -18.33 3.02 16.89
C VAL A 13 -17.20 3.95 16.46
N ARG A 14 -16.53 4.62 17.40
CA ARG A 14 -15.39 5.51 17.11
C ARG A 14 -14.17 4.77 16.56
N MET A 15 -13.93 3.53 16.99
CA MET A 15 -12.89 2.69 16.39
C MET A 15 -13.23 2.36 14.95
N ASN A 16 -14.47 1.98 14.67
CA ASN A 16 -14.93 1.69 13.31
C ASN A 16 -14.78 2.91 12.40
N GLU A 17 -15.17 4.11 12.85
CA GLU A 17 -14.97 5.37 12.12
C GLU A 17 -13.50 5.62 11.77
N PHE A 18 -12.60 5.44 12.74
CA PHE A 18 -11.16 5.59 12.51
C PHE A 18 -10.62 4.58 11.49
N PHE A 19 -11.01 3.31 11.59
CA PHE A 19 -10.60 2.30 10.63
C PHE A 19 -11.16 2.54 9.24
N SER A 20 -12.41 3.00 9.12
CA SER A 20 -13.00 3.40 7.84
C SER A 20 -12.23 4.56 7.19
N ALA A 21 -11.87 5.59 7.97
CA ALA A 21 -11.07 6.71 7.48
C ALA A 21 -9.67 6.26 7.00
N LEU A 22 -9.01 5.37 7.77
CA LEU A 22 -7.74 4.78 7.37
C LEU A 22 -7.85 3.94 6.09
N GLN A 23 -8.91 3.14 5.94
CA GLN A 23 -9.13 2.33 4.74
C GLN A 23 -9.31 3.21 3.50
N LEU A 24 -10.03 4.32 3.61
CA LEU A 24 -10.20 5.28 2.50
C LEU A 24 -8.87 5.91 2.09
N MET A 25 -8.04 6.29 3.07
CA MET A 25 -6.68 6.78 2.83
C MET A 25 -5.80 5.73 2.15
N HIS A 26 -5.86 4.48 2.62
CA HIS A 26 -5.10 3.37 2.04
C HIS A 26 -5.58 3.01 0.62
N LYS A 27 -6.88 3.09 0.33
CA LYS A 27 -7.38 2.90 -1.05
C LYS A 27 -6.84 3.98 -1.99
N GLN A 28 -6.77 5.23 -1.53
CA GLN A 28 -6.20 6.32 -2.32
C GLN A 28 -4.69 6.18 -2.50
N SER A 29 -3.99 5.65 -1.49
CA SER A 29 -2.55 5.41 -1.59
C SER A 29 -2.19 4.37 -2.68
N ARG A 30 -3.08 3.41 -2.96
CA ARG A 30 -2.91 2.44 -4.06
C ARG A 30 -2.97 3.04 -5.47
N ILE A 31 -3.59 4.21 -5.63
CA ILE A 31 -3.65 4.91 -6.92
C ILE A 31 -2.33 5.65 -7.20
N GLY A 32 -1.46 5.81 -6.18
CA GLY A 32 -0.13 6.41 -6.29
C GLY A 32 -0.17 7.94 -6.38
N PHE A 33 -0.99 8.47 -7.29
CA PHE A 33 -1.13 9.90 -7.57
C PHE A 33 -2.23 10.57 -6.73
N VAL A 34 -1.96 11.82 -6.36
CA VAL A 34 -2.92 12.67 -5.65
C VAL A 34 -3.58 13.60 -6.66
N ASN A 35 -4.72 13.17 -7.22
CA ASN A 35 -5.46 13.94 -8.23
C ASN A 35 -5.99 15.28 -7.69
N ASP A 36 -6.37 15.32 -6.41
CA ASP A 36 -6.81 16.53 -5.72
C ASP A 36 -6.19 16.57 -4.32
N ILE A 37 -5.35 17.58 -4.11
CA ILE A 37 -4.63 17.80 -2.84
C ILE A 37 -5.57 18.20 -1.70
N ASN A 38 -6.70 18.85 -1.99
CA ASN A 38 -7.70 19.25 -1.01
C ASN A 38 -8.43 18.02 -0.46
N ILE A 39 -8.85 17.12 -1.35
CA ILE A 39 -9.45 15.83 -0.96
C ILE A 39 -8.47 15.02 -0.10
N PHE A 40 -7.19 14.99 -0.50
CA PHE A 40 -6.17 14.30 0.29
C PHE A 40 -5.97 14.92 1.68
N LYS A 41 -5.88 16.26 1.76
CA LYS A 41 -5.78 17.01 3.01
C LYS A 41 -6.98 16.75 3.92
N GLU A 42 -8.19 16.74 3.36
CA GLU A 42 -9.42 16.46 4.11
C GLU A 42 -9.36 15.07 4.74
N ARG A 43 -8.97 14.05 3.97
CA ARG A 43 -8.88 12.68 4.46
C ARG A 43 -7.80 12.49 5.52
N VAL A 44 -6.63 13.11 5.36
CA VAL A 44 -5.59 13.15 6.41
C VAL A 44 -6.16 13.78 7.68
N THR A 45 -6.90 14.89 7.53
CA THR A 45 -7.52 15.60 8.65
C THR A 45 -8.57 14.74 9.37
N GLN A 46 -9.41 14.01 8.63
CA GLN A 46 -10.40 13.08 9.18
C GLN A 46 -9.73 11.99 10.04
N VAL A 47 -8.65 11.36 9.55
CA VAL A 47 -7.89 10.36 10.31
C VAL A 47 -7.34 10.96 11.62
N VAL A 48 -6.80 12.18 11.57
CA VAL A 48 -6.26 12.87 12.75
C VAL A 48 -7.37 13.21 13.77
N ILE A 49 -8.54 13.64 13.32
CA ILE A 49 -9.70 13.91 14.18
C ILE A 49 -10.18 12.62 14.86
N CYS A 50 -10.39 11.55 14.08
CA CYS A 50 -10.79 10.25 14.61
C CYS A 50 -9.78 9.71 15.64
N TRP A 51 -8.47 9.85 15.37
CA TRP A 51 -7.44 9.50 16.34
C TRP A 51 -7.53 10.33 17.62
N ARG A 52 -7.68 11.66 17.53
CA ARG A 52 -7.81 12.52 18.72
C ARG A 52 -9.01 12.15 19.57
N ASN A 53 -10.11 11.74 18.95
CA ASN A 53 -11.31 11.26 19.63
C ASN A 53 -11.07 9.92 20.34
N LEU A 54 -10.26 9.03 19.74
CA LEU A 54 -9.86 7.75 20.32
C LEU A 54 -8.79 7.88 21.41
N LYS A 55 -7.90 8.88 21.31
CA LYS A 55 -6.81 9.11 22.27
C LYS A 55 -7.32 9.22 23.71
N LYS A 56 -8.53 9.75 23.89
CA LYS A 56 -9.21 9.87 25.21
C LYS A 56 -9.44 8.51 25.91
N TYR A 57 -9.41 7.42 25.15
CA TYR A 57 -9.64 6.05 25.62
C TYR A 57 -8.38 5.17 25.57
N ALA A 58 -7.34 5.60 24.87
CA ALA A 58 -6.06 4.90 24.81
C ALA A 58 -5.21 5.27 26.05
N LYS A 59 -4.96 4.30 26.94
CA LYS A 59 -4.07 4.48 28.11
C LYS A 59 -2.62 4.86 27.73
N ALA A 60 -2.22 4.66 26.47
CA ALA A 60 -0.91 5.00 25.94
C ALA A 60 -0.98 6.34 25.17
N GLY A 61 -0.70 7.44 25.86
CA GLY A 61 -0.88 8.81 25.37
C GLY A 61 0.12 9.30 24.30
N GLN A 62 0.83 8.42 23.60
CA GLN A 62 1.82 8.83 22.59
C GLN A 62 1.26 8.69 21.17
N MET A 63 1.45 9.75 20.40
CA MET A 63 1.21 9.71 18.96
C MET A 63 2.28 8.83 18.33
N PHE A 64 1.88 7.77 17.62
CA PHE A 64 2.82 6.92 16.90
C PHE A 64 3.61 7.76 15.88
N PRO A 65 4.92 7.54 15.69
CA PRO A 65 5.72 8.27 14.70
C PRO A 65 5.12 8.26 13.30
N LYS A 66 4.54 7.13 12.87
CA LYS A 66 3.83 7.00 11.58
C LYS A 66 2.61 7.91 11.48
N LEU A 67 1.89 8.11 12.58
CA LEU A 67 0.74 9.00 12.63
C LEU A 67 1.15 10.47 12.66
N HIS A 68 2.27 10.80 13.33
CA HIS A 68 2.87 12.13 13.26
C HIS A 68 3.28 12.49 11.83
N LEU A 69 3.98 11.58 11.14
CA LEU A 69 4.37 11.75 9.74
C LEU A 69 3.14 11.99 8.85
N LEU A 70 2.08 11.20 9.06
CA LEU A 70 0.83 11.39 8.34
C LEU A 70 0.19 12.76 8.59
N ALA A 71 0.15 13.19 9.85
CA ALA A 71 -0.50 14.44 10.25
C ALA A 71 0.28 15.70 9.86
N ALA A 72 1.61 15.67 9.99
CA ALA A 72 2.46 16.84 9.89
C ALA A 72 3.12 17.00 8.51
N HIS A 73 3.36 15.89 7.78
CA HIS A 73 4.20 15.93 6.59
C HIS A 73 3.53 15.39 5.32
N ALA A 74 2.45 14.61 5.44
CA ALA A 74 1.87 13.95 4.28
C ALA A 74 1.33 14.89 3.22
N VAL A 75 0.61 15.93 3.64
CA VAL A 75 0.01 16.90 2.72
C VAL A 75 1.07 17.71 2.01
N ASP A 76 2.12 18.13 2.72
CA ASP A 76 3.21 18.89 2.12
C ASP A 76 4.05 18.04 1.17
N PHE A 77 4.29 16.77 1.51
CA PHE A 77 4.92 15.82 0.61
C PHE A 77 4.11 15.64 -0.67
N ALA A 78 2.80 15.37 -0.54
CA ALA A 78 1.91 15.18 -1.67
C ALA A 78 1.82 16.44 -2.55
N ARG A 79 1.81 17.64 -1.95
CA ARG A 79 1.81 18.90 -2.69
C ARG A 79 3.08 19.10 -3.50
N ARG A 80 4.24 18.76 -2.94
CA ARG A 80 5.54 18.94 -3.61
C ARG A 80 5.77 17.92 -4.72
N ASN A 81 5.33 16.68 -4.52
CA ASN A 81 5.68 15.56 -5.40
C ASN A 81 4.53 15.11 -6.31
N GLY A 82 3.28 15.49 -6.04
CA GLY A 82 2.09 15.04 -6.77
C GLY A 82 1.67 13.59 -6.46
N TRP A 83 2.40 12.91 -5.58
CA TRP A 83 2.14 11.54 -5.15
C TRP A 83 2.47 11.39 -3.66
N TRP A 84 1.95 10.34 -3.02
CA TRP A 84 2.18 10.06 -1.60
C TRP A 84 2.67 8.65 -1.32
N SER A 85 2.26 7.66 -2.12
CA SER A 85 2.50 6.24 -1.83
C SER A 85 3.05 5.45 -3.02
N LEU A 86 3.54 6.15 -4.04
CA LEU A 86 4.12 5.54 -5.24
C LEU A 86 5.39 4.75 -4.92
N VAL A 87 6.24 5.29 -4.05
CA VAL A 87 7.43 4.62 -3.51
C VAL A 87 7.06 4.08 -2.13
N ASN A 88 6.62 2.83 -2.08
CA ASN A 88 6.32 2.13 -0.82
C ASN A 88 7.23 0.90 -0.67
N GLU A 89 7.38 0.42 0.56
CA GLU A 89 8.13 -0.80 0.86
C GLU A 89 7.41 -2.06 0.39
N GLN A 90 6.11 -2.00 0.09
CA GLN A 90 5.35 -3.19 -0.36
C GLN A 90 5.87 -3.75 -1.69
N GLY A 91 6.39 -2.90 -2.58
CA GLY A 91 7.08 -3.35 -3.78
C GLY A 91 8.31 -4.21 -3.44
N LEU A 92 9.13 -3.77 -2.48
CA LEU A 92 10.30 -4.50 -2.01
C LEU A 92 9.91 -5.77 -1.24
N GLU A 93 8.89 -5.73 -0.39
CA GLU A 93 8.37 -6.91 0.31
C GLU A 93 7.85 -7.98 -0.67
N SER A 94 7.21 -7.56 -1.76
CA SER A 94 6.74 -8.48 -2.80
C SER A 94 7.92 -9.18 -3.50
N LEU A 95 9.03 -8.46 -3.73
CA LEU A 95 10.25 -9.01 -4.30
C LEU A 95 10.95 -9.95 -3.31
N HIS A 96 11.02 -9.59 -2.03
CA HIS A 96 11.56 -10.47 -0.98
C HIS A 96 10.87 -11.83 -0.94
N GLY A 97 9.53 -11.87 -1.03
CA GLY A 97 8.79 -13.13 -1.07
C GLY A 97 9.11 -13.98 -2.31
N VAL A 98 9.45 -13.36 -3.43
CA VAL A 98 9.88 -14.08 -4.63
C VAL A 98 11.31 -14.62 -4.48
N PHE A 99 12.22 -13.79 -3.98
CA PHE A 99 13.60 -14.19 -3.73
C PHE A 99 13.69 -15.34 -2.71
N ASN A 100 12.91 -15.31 -1.64
CA ASN A 100 12.86 -16.41 -0.67
C ASN A 100 12.38 -17.73 -1.27
N ARG A 101 11.52 -17.71 -2.30
CA ARG A 101 11.11 -18.93 -3.02
C ARG A 101 12.16 -19.42 -4.00
N LEU A 102 12.99 -18.52 -4.54
CA LEU A 102 14.02 -18.85 -5.52
C LEU A 102 15.34 -19.27 -4.88
N ALA A 103 15.71 -18.68 -3.74
CA ALA A 103 16.99 -18.90 -3.08
C ALA A 103 17.30 -20.38 -2.77
N PRO A 104 16.36 -21.20 -2.25
CA PRO A 104 16.62 -22.62 -1.98
C PRO A 104 16.98 -23.43 -3.24
N ARG A 105 16.59 -22.97 -4.44
CA ARG A 105 16.91 -23.67 -5.70
C ARG A 105 18.39 -23.55 -6.10
N TYR A 106 19.08 -22.56 -5.56
CA TYR A 106 20.47 -22.25 -5.88
C TYR A 106 21.39 -22.37 -4.66
N GLU A 107 20.87 -22.85 -3.53
CA GLU A 107 21.63 -23.06 -2.29
C GLU A 107 22.77 -24.06 -2.47
N ASN A 108 22.59 -25.07 -3.32
CA ASN A 108 23.58 -26.11 -3.61
C ASN A 108 24.75 -25.64 -4.50
N VAL A 109 24.82 -24.36 -4.87
CA VAL A 109 25.87 -23.81 -5.73
C VAL A 109 27.20 -23.64 -4.97
N GLY A 110 27.17 -23.58 -3.63
CA GLY A 110 28.35 -23.51 -2.76
C GLY A 110 29.07 -22.16 -2.74
N ASP A 111 28.83 -21.31 -3.74
CA ASP A 111 29.29 -19.91 -3.82
C ASP A 111 28.09 -18.96 -3.70
N GLU A 112 28.10 -18.12 -2.67
CA GLU A 112 27.06 -17.15 -2.36
C GLU A 112 26.87 -16.11 -3.46
N VAL A 113 27.97 -15.65 -4.08
CA VAL A 113 27.94 -14.63 -5.14
C VAL A 113 27.29 -15.21 -6.39
N LEU A 114 27.70 -16.42 -6.76
CA LEU A 114 27.15 -17.13 -7.92
C LEU A 114 25.69 -17.56 -7.69
N SER A 115 25.32 -17.90 -6.45
CA SER A 115 23.94 -18.19 -6.07
C SER A 115 23.05 -16.95 -6.22
N ALA A 116 23.50 -15.80 -5.70
CA ALA A 116 22.80 -14.54 -5.86
C ALA A 116 22.65 -14.15 -7.35
N GLU A 117 23.72 -14.25 -8.15
CA GLU A 117 23.67 -13.98 -9.60
C GLU A 117 22.59 -14.84 -10.30
N LYS A 118 22.54 -16.13 -9.98
CA LYS A 118 21.54 -17.06 -10.56
C LYS A 118 20.12 -16.70 -10.13
N VAL A 119 19.91 -16.34 -8.87
CA VAL A 119 18.62 -15.88 -8.34
C VAL A 119 18.16 -14.60 -9.05
N PHE A 120 19.05 -13.60 -9.19
CA PHE A 120 18.76 -12.36 -9.89
C PHE A 120 18.47 -12.58 -11.38
N ARG A 121 19.28 -13.39 -12.07
CA ARG A 121 19.08 -13.73 -13.48
C ARG A 121 17.74 -14.46 -13.67
N HIS A 122 17.37 -15.36 -12.77
CA HIS A 122 16.06 -16.02 -12.80
C HIS A 122 14.93 -15.00 -12.68
N GLN A 123 15.00 -14.10 -11.71
CA GLN A 123 13.97 -13.08 -11.52
C GLN A 123 13.86 -12.13 -12.72
N TRP A 124 14.99 -11.75 -13.29
CA TRP A 124 15.04 -10.93 -14.51
C TRP A 124 14.31 -11.60 -15.68
N MET A 125 14.57 -12.89 -15.92
CA MET A 125 13.90 -13.64 -16.98
C MET A 125 12.38 -13.71 -16.77
N LEU A 126 11.92 -13.90 -15.52
CA LEU A 126 10.50 -13.90 -15.20
C LEU A 126 9.85 -12.55 -15.50
N ASN A 127 10.53 -11.44 -15.19
CA ASN A 127 10.05 -10.09 -15.51
C ASN A 127 9.95 -9.90 -17.04
N CYS A 128 10.99 -10.26 -17.80
CA CYS A 128 10.96 -10.15 -19.26
C CYS A 128 9.83 -10.98 -19.90
N LEU A 129 9.57 -12.19 -19.41
CA LEU A 129 8.47 -13.04 -19.90
C LEU A 129 7.11 -12.42 -19.60
N HIS A 130 6.93 -11.89 -18.39
CA HIS A 130 5.69 -11.24 -17.99
C HIS A 130 5.39 -9.99 -18.84
N ASP A 131 6.39 -9.18 -19.14
CA ASP A 131 6.22 -7.96 -19.94
C ASP A 131 5.86 -8.29 -21.39
N ARG A 132 6.54 -9.27 -22.00
CA ARG A 132 6.17 -9.79 -23.34
C ARG A 132 4.78 -10.42 -23.38
N GLY A 133 4.34 -11.06 -22.30
CA GLY A 133 2.99 -11.59 -22.18
C GLY A 133 1.91 -10.50 -22.21
N LYS A 134 2.19 -9.32 -21.66
CA LYS A 134 1.27 -8.18 -21.66
C LYS A 134 1.13 -7.53 -23.03
N GLU A 135 2.23 -7.40 -23.76
CA GLU A 135 2.25 -6.89 -25.15
C GLU A 135 1.37 -7.75 -26.06
N ASN A 136 1.58 -9.08 -26.03
CA ASN A 136 0.78 -10.02 -26.82
C ASN A 136 -0.71 -10.01 -26.43
N THR A 137 -1.04 -9.76 -25.16
CA THR A 137 -2.44 -9.71 -24.70
C THR A 137 -3.13 -8.41 -25.14
N GLN A 138 -2.42 -7.28 -25.17
CA GLN A 138 -2.95 -6.01 -25.66
C GLN A 138 -3.17 -6.03 -27.18
N GLU A 139 -2.24 -6.59 -27.96
CA GLU A 139 -2.44 -6.82 -29.40
C GLU A 139 -3.64 -7.73 -29.67
N ASN A 140 -3.75 -8.85 -28.93
CA ASN A 140 -4.89 -9.76 -29.09
C ASN A 140 -6.24 -9.11 -28.70
N CYS A 141 -6.25 -8.20 -27.72
CA CYS A 141 -7.45 -7.46 -27.34
C CYS A 141 -7.87 -6.46 -28.43
N GLN A 142 -6.91 -5.76 -29.04
CA GLN A 142 -7.15 -4.82 -30.15
C GLN A 142 -7.59 -5.54 -31.43
N ILE A 143 -7.03 -6.72 -31.73
CA ILE A 143 -7.44 -7.56 -32.87
C ILE A 143 -8.88 -8.09 -32.69
N ARG A 144 -9.26 -8.48 -31.46
CA ARG A 144 -10.64 -8.89 -31.16
C ARG A 144 -11.66 -7.77 -31.31
N GLN A 145 -11.32 -6.55 -30.89
CA GLN A 145 -12.21 -5.38 -31.05
C GLN A 145 -12.44 -5.01 -32.53
N ARG A 146 -11.42 -5.13 -33.39
CA ARG A 146 -11.57 -4.91 -34.84
C ARG A 146 -12.42 -5.97 -35.54
N ARG A 147 -12.46 -7.21 -35.04
CA ARG A 147 -13.33 -8.27 -35.59
C ARG A 147 -14.80 -8.16 -35.22
N LEU A 148 -15.14 -7.43 -34.16
CA LEU A 148 -16.52 -7.21 -33.71
C LEU A 148 -17.12 -5.90 -34.26
N SER A 149 -16.39 -5.20 -35.12
CA SER A 149 -16.76 -3.91 -35.72
C SER A 149 -17.16 -4.02 -37.20
N PHE A 150 -17.42 -5.24 -37.70
CA PHE A 150 -17.92 -5.53 -39.04
C PHE A 150 -19.23 -6.29 -38.97
#